data_AF-A0A1H0BMZ6-F1
#
_entry.id   AF-A0A1H0BMZ6-F1
#
_cell.length_a   1.000
_cell.length_b   1.000
_cell.length_c   1.000
_cell.angle_alpha   90.00
_cell.angle_beta   90.00
_cell.angle_gamma   90.00
#
_symmetry.space_group_name_H-M   'P 1'
#
loop_
_entity.id
_entity.type
_entity.pdbx_description
1 polymer ?
#
loop_
_entity_poly.entity_id
_entity_poly.type
_entity_poly.pdbx_seq_one_letter_code
_entity_poly.pdbx_strand_id
1 'polypeptide(L)'
;MAANHSQGKSTSQEQSIIQKLKSLVRTDAKVYYILWKYAPHLLTDKVLKSFDDLKNYYKTFTTGMTETSCTNWLFEENVQSAVKWLLKRQHQEKMIQLYELYFEKAKEDTNAFKAFTEFSEKFFATEKESELLSILHGVDVEDEE
;
A
#
# COMPACT_ATOMS: atom_id res chain seq x y z
N MET A 1 37.90 -15.37 25.28
CA MET A 1 37.40 -14.80 24.01
C MET A 1 35.89 -14.98 23.97
N ALA A 2 35.13 -14.04 24.52
CA ALA A 2 33.66 -14.08 24.51
C ALA A 2 33.17 -13.24 23.32
N ALA A 3 32.58 -13.88 22.32
CA ALA A 3 32.03 -13.21 21.15
C ALA A 3 30.63 -12.67 21.49
N ASN A 4 30.56 -11.37 21.81
CA ASN A 4 29.29 -10.63 21.89
C ASN A 4 28.64 -10.63 20.51
N HIS A 5 27.58 -11.42 20.32
CA HIS A 5 26.68 -11.27 19.18
C HIS A 5 25.76 -10.08 19.45
N SER A 6 26.03 -8.97 18.76
CA SER A 6 25.12 -7.84 18.63
C SER A 6 23.83 -8.33 17.94
N GLN A 7 22.74 -8.43 18.71
CA GLN A 7 21.41 -8.56 18.12
C GLN A 7 21.08 -7.24 17.43
N GLY A 8 21.17 -7.22 16.10
CA GLY A 8 20.66 -6.12 15.29
C GLY A 8 19.20 -5.87 15.65
N LYS A 9 18.88 -4.60 15.97
CA LYS A 9 17.51 -4.15 16.21
C LYS A 9 16.64 -4.60 15.03
N SER A 10 15.55 -5.28 15.34
CA SER A 10 14.54 -5.75 14.36
C SER A 10 14.20 -4.60 13.41
N THR A 11 14.59 -4.75 12.14
CA THR A 11 14.17 -3.88 11.06
C THR A 11 12.63 -3.89 10.99
N SER A 12 12.03 -2.72 10.74
CA SER A 12 10.59 -2.48 10.70
C SER A 12 9.82 -3.66 10.10
N GLN A 13 8.99 -4.33 10.92
CA GLN A 13 8.12 -5.42 10.48
C GLN A 13 7.00 -4.81 9.63
N GLU A 14 7.29 -4.44 8.39
CA GLU A 14 6.23 -4.12 7.44
C GLU A 14 5.29 -5.34 7.35
N GLN A 15 4.10 -5.22 7.94
CA GLN A 15 3.06 -6.22 7.78
C GLN A 15 2.82 -6.45 6.29
N SER A 16 2.68 -7.71 5.87
CA SER A 16 2.38 -7.98 4.47
C SER A 16 1.08 -7.27 4.07
N ILE A 17 0.95 -6.89 2.79
CA ILE A 17 -0.27 -6.22 2.29
C ILE A 17 -1.54 -6.99 2.69
N ILE A 18 -1.47 -8.33 2.62
CA ILE A 18 -2.56 -9.23 3.02
C ILE A 18 -2.85 -9.10 4.53
N GLN A 19 -1.83 -9.14 5.39
CA GLN A 19 -2.01 -8.99 6.84
C GLN A 19 -2.61 -7.64 7.19
N LYS A 20 -2.15 -6.56 6.55
CA LYS A 20 -2.68 -5.22 6.80
C LYS A 20 -4.13 -5.10 6.34
N LEU A 21 -4.47 -5.57 5.14
CA LEU A 21 -5.86 -5.63 4.69
C LEU A 21 -6.73 -6.45 5.64
N LYS A 22 -6.24 -7.62 6.09
CA LYS A 22 -6.95 -8.47 7.05
C LYS A 22 -7.23 -7.75 8.37
N SER A 23 -6.30 -6.93 8.86
CA SER A 23 -6.52 -6.12 10.06
C SER A 23 -7.65 -5.09 9.90
N LEU A 24 -7.87 -4.58 8.68
CA LEU A 24 -8.88 -3.56 8.38
C LEU A 24 -10.27 -4.18 8.15
N VAL A 25 -10.36 -5.23 7.32
CA VAL A 25 -11.65 -5.82 6.92
C VAL A 25 -12.06 -7.06 7.71
N ARG A 26 -11.16 -7.58 8.55
CA ARG A 26 -11.33 -8.70 9.50
C ARG A 26 -11.58 -10.07 8.89
N THR A 27 -12.03 -10.17 7.64
CA THR A 27 -12.33 -11.46 6.98
C THR A 27 -11.47 -11.69 5.74
N ASP A 28 -10.99 -12.92 5.56
CA ASP A 28 -10.14 -13.27 4.42
C ASP A 28 -10.90 -13.16 3.08
N ALA A 29 -12.21 -13.48 3.07
CA ALA A 29 -13.04 -13.33 1.87
C ALA A 29 -13.06 -11.87 1.35
N LYS A 30 -13.16 -10.88 2.25
CA LYS A 30 -13.11 -9.46 1.88
C LYS A 30 -11.72 -9.08 1.38
N VAL A 31 -10.64 -9.59 2.02
CA VAL A 31 -9.26 -9.33 1.57
C VAL A 31 -9.06 -9.83 0.14
N TYR A 32 -9.40 -11.08 -0.15
CA TYR A 32 -9.21 -11.65 -1.50
C TYR A 32 -10.12 -10.98 -2.53
N TYR A 33 -11.33 -10.58 -2.16
CA TYR A 33 -12.22 -9.83 -3.06
C TYR A 33 -11.66 -8.44 -3.41
N ILE A 34 -11.13 -7.71 -2.43
CA ILE A 34 -10.48 -6.41 -2.65
C ILE A 34 -9.24 -6.56 -3.54
N LEU A 35 -8.38 -7.53 -3.26
CA LEU A 35 -7.19 -7.79 -4.06
C LEU A 35 -7.56 -8.16 -5.50
N TRP A 36 -8.58 -9.01 -5.69
CA TRP A 36 -9.04 -9.38 -7.02
C TRP A 36 -9.56 -8.18 -7.83
N LYS A 37 -10.31 -7.27 -7.21
CA LYS A 37 -10.86 -6.08 -7.90
C LYS A 37 -9.83 -4.99 -8.19
N TYR A 38 -8.89 -4.74 -7.28
CA TYR A 38 -8.02 -3.55 -7.34
C TYR A 38 -6.52 -3.85 -7.52
N ALA A 39 -6.07 -5.07 -7.21
CA ALA A 39 -4.67 -5.46 -7.28
C ALA A 39 -4.50 -6.95 -7.65
N PRO A 40 -5.07 -7.42 -8.78
CA PRO A 40 -5.06 -8.85 -9.12
C PRO A 40 -3.66 -9.42 -9.32
N HIS A 41 -2.67 -8.58 -9.65
CA HIS A 41 -1.25 -8.97 -9.74
C HIS A 41 -0.62 -9.33 -8.39
N LEU A 42 -1.24 -8.96 -7.27
CA LEU A 42 -0.82 -9.39 -5.92
C LEU A 42 -1.43 -10.74 -5.52
N LEU A 43 -2.32 -11.30 -6.35
CA LEU A 43 -2.78 -12.68 -6.22
C LEU A 43 -1.79 -13.61 -6.96
N THR A 44 -2.02 -14.91 -6.88
CA THR A 44 -1.26 -15.93 -7.62
C THR A 44 -1.06 -15.57 -9.10
N ASP A 45 0.01 -16.07 -9.74
CA ASP A 45 0.29 -15.92 -11.17
C ASP A 45 -0.84 -16.41 -12.11
N LYS A 46 -1.85 -17.10 -11.58
CA LYS A 46 -3.04 -17.49 -12.33
C LYS A 46 -3.99 -16.30 -12.49
N VAL A 47 -4.32 -15.98 -13.74
CA VAL A 47 -5.32 -14.96 -14.06
C VAL A 47 -6.71 -15.45 -13.65
N LEU A 48 -7.22 -14.95 -12.52
CA LEU A 48 -8.59 -15.17 -12.05
C LEU A 48 -9.51 -14.15 -12.73
N LYS A 49 -10.25 -14.55 -13.76
CA LYS A 49 -11.04 -13.62 -14.60
C LYS A 49 -12.46 -13.40 -14.08
N SER A 50 -13.03 -14.40 -13.42
CA SER A 50 -14.38 -14.37 -12.89
C SER A 50 -14.42 -14.49 -11.37
N PHE A 51 -15.53 -14.08 -10.76
CA PHE A 51 -15.75 -14.30 -9.33
C PHE A 51 -15.78 -15.79 -8.97
N ASP A 52 -16.27 -16.65 -9.89
CA ASP A 52 -16.27 -18.09 -9.70
C ASP A 52 -14.84 -18.66 -9.66
N ASP A 53 -13.92 -18.15 -10.50
CA ASP A 53 -12.50 -18.54 -10.44
C ASP A 53 -11.90 -18.19 -9.07
N LEU A 54 -12.21 -16.98 -8.57
CA LEU A 54 -11.74 -16.51 -7.26
C LEU A 54 -12.26 -17.41 -6.13
N LYS A 55 -13.56 -17.72 -6.16
CA LYS A 55 -14.24 -18.57 -5.17
C LYS A 55 -13.73 -20.02 -5.19
N ASN A 56 -13.48 -20.57 -6.37
CA ASN A 56 -12.95 -21.92 -6.52
C ASN A 56 -11.49 -22.02 -6.06
N TYR A 57 -10.72 -20.95 -6.23
CA TYR A 57 -9.33 -20.91 -5.82
C TYR A 57 -9.18 -20.70 -4.30
N TYR A 58 -9.91 -19.73 -3.72
CA TYR A 58 -9.83 -19.41 -2.30
C TYR A 58 -11.04 -19.97 -1.54
N LYS A 59 -10.81 -20.97 -0.68
CA LYS A 59 -11.86 -21.65 0.11
C LYS A 59 -12.50 -20.79 1.22
N THR A 60 -12.24 -19.49 1.24
CA THR A 60 -12.77 -18.52 2.21
C THR A 60 -14.18 -18.05 1.85
N PHE A 61 -14.62 -18.26 0.61
CA PHE A 61 -15.94 -17.89 0.14
C PHE A 61 -16.93 -19.04 0.37
N THR A 62 -17.99 -18.79 1.14
CA THR A 62 -18.98 -19.82 1.48
C THR A 62 -19.99 -20.08 0.35
N THR A 63 -20.64 -21.25 0.40
CA THR A 63 -21.75 -21.60 -0.48
C THR A 63 -22.87 -20.58 -0.34
N GLY A 64 -23.36 -20.02 -1.45
CA GLY A 64 -24.36 -18.95 -1.47
C GLY A 64 -23.82 -17.52 -1.62
N MET A 65 -22.51 -17.29 -1.45
CA MET A 65 -21.93 -15.98 -1.76
C MET A 65 -21.97 -15.74 -3.27
N THR A 66 -22.58 -14.63 -3.67
CA THR A 66 -22.66 -14.13 -5.05
C THR A 66 -21.74 -12.93 -5.22
N GLU A 67 -21.34 -12.65 -6.46
CA GLU A 67 -20.54 -11.45 -6.74
C GLU A 67 -21.25 -10.19 -6.26
N THR A 68 -22.56 -10.06 -6.50
CA THR A 68 -23.39 -8.93 -6.02
C THR A 68 -23.30 -8.75 -4.51
N SER A 69 -23.41 -9.84 -3.73
CA SER A 69 -23.29 -9.77 -2.28
C SER A 69 -21.91 -9.32 -1.81
N CYS A 70 -20.86 -9.69 -2.54
CA CYS A 70 -19.48 -9.28 -2.24
C CYS A 70 -19.22 -7.83 -2.68
N THR A 71 -19.82 -7.39 -3.80
CA THR A 71 -19.78 -5.99 -4.25
C THR A 71 -20.35 -5.06 -3.20
N ASN A 72 -21.41 -5.49 -2.49
CA ASN A 72 -22.01 -4.68 -1.43
C ASN A 72 -21.03 -4.36 -0.28
N TRP A 73 -20.00 -5.19 -0.06
CA TRP A 73 -18.96 -4.90 0.93
C TRP A 73 -18.18 -3.62 0.61
N LEU A 74 -18.11 -3.21 -0.67
CA LEU A 74 -17.41 -1.99 -1.08
C LEU A 74 -18.08 -0.71 -0.55
N PHE A 75 -19.31 -0.81 -0.06
CA PHE A 75 -20.00 0.29 0.62
C PHE A 75 -19.71 0.33 2.13
N GLU A 76 -19.08 -0.70 2.70
CA GLU A 76 -18.71 -0.69 4.11
C GLU A 76 -17.48 0.20 4.35
N GLU A 77 -17.52 1.01 5.41
CA GLU A 77 -16.49 2.01 5.71
C GLU A 77 -15.09 1.40 5.91
N ASN A 78 -15.02 0.25 6.60
CA ASN A 78 -13.75 -0.45 6.81
C ASN A 78 -13.15 -1.00 5.51
N VAL A 79 -14.01 -1.44 4.57
CA VAL A 79 -13.61 -1.89 3.25
C VAL A 79 -13.14 -0.70 2.40
N GLN A 80 -13.85 0.42 2.41
CA GLN A 80 -13.42 1.64 1.73
C GLN A 80 -12.07 2.13 2.25
N SER A 81 -11.87 2.08 3.57
CA SER A 81 -10.59 2.41 4.20
C SER A 81 -9.46 1.49 3.75
N ALA A 82 -9.71 0.19 3.66
CA ALA A 82 -8.77 -0.80 3.11
C ALA A 82 -8.44 -0.55 1.63
N VAL A 83 -9.45 -0.29 0.79
CA VAL A 83 -9.27 0.02 -0.63
C VAL A 83 -8.44 1.30 -0.78
N LYS A 84 -8.78 2.37 -0.04
CA LYS A 84 -8.02 3.63 -0.07
C LYS A 84 -6.56 3.43 0.35
N TRP A 85 -6.32 2.65 1.39
CA TRP A 85 -4.95 2.32 1.84
C TRP A 85 -4.16 1.58 0.76
N LEU A 86 -4.77 0.58 0.10
CA LEU A 86 -4.14 -0.17 -0.98
C LEU A 86 -3.83 0.72 -2.19
N LEU A 87 -4.81 1.52 -2.63
CA LEU A 87 -4.65 2.46 -3.75
C LEU A 87 -3.58 3.51 -3.45
N LYS A 88 -3.45 3.97 -2.20
CA LYS A 88 -2.37 4.89 -1.81
C LYS A 88 -0.99 4.26 -2.01
N ARG A 89 -0.80 2.98 -1.65
CA ARG A 89 0.48 2.28 -1.89
C ARG A 89 0.78 2.09 -3.38
N GLN A 90 -0.21 1.66 -4.17
CA GLN A 90 -0.07 1.55 -5.62
C GLN A 90 0.20 2.91 -6.28
N HIS A 91 -0.38 3.98 -5.76
CA HIS A 91 -0.10 5.32 -6.22
C HIS A 91 1.36 5.70 -5.98
N GLN A 92 1.90 5.42 -4.78
CA GLN A 92 3.32 5.66 -4.49
C GLN A 92 4.24 4.88 -5.44
N GLU A 93 3.95 3.61 -5.72
CA GLU A 93 4.67 2.81 -6.72
C GLU A 93 4.66 3.48 -8.11
N LYS A 94 3.50 3.96 -8.57
CA LYS A 94 3.37 4.68 -9.84
C LYS A 94 4.13 6.01 -9.85
N MET A 95 4.18 6.72 -8.72
CA MET A 95 4.96 7.96 -8.61
C MET A 95 6.46 7.69 -8.70
N ILE A 96 6.95 6.58 -8.14
CA ILE A 96 8.34 6.12 -8.31
C ILE A 96 8.62 5.83 -9.79
N GLN A 97 7.75 5.08 -10.46
CA GLN A 97 7.91 4.78 -11.89
C GLN A 97 7.92 6.07 -12.75
N LEU A 98 7.09 7.05 -12.39
CA LEU A 98 7.04 8.33 -13.09
C LEU A 98 8.31 9.15 -12.84
N TYR A 99 8.85 9.12 -11.62
CA TYR A 99 10.13 9.72 -11.29
C TYR A 99 11.25 9.19 -12.19
N GLU A 100 11.38 7.86 -12.29
CA GLU A 100 12.37 7.19 -13.13
C GLU A 100 12.20 7.57 -14.60
N LEU A 101 10.97 7.55 -15.11
CA LEU A 101 10.67 7.93 -16.48
C LEU A 101 11.08 9.38 -16.80
N TYR A 102 10.79 10.31 -15.89
CA TYR A 102 11.15 11.72 -16.06
C TYR A 102 12.65 11.95 -15.95
N PHE A 103 13.32 11.24 -15.05
CA PHE A 103 14.78 11.28 -14.94
C PHE A 103 15.45 10.86 -16.24
N GLU A 104 15.02 9.74 -16.84
CA GLU A 104 15.59 9.27 -18.10
C GLU A 104 15.38 10.29 -19.23
N LYS A 105 14.16 10.86 -19.37
CA LYS A 105 13.88 11.88 -20.38
C LYS A 105 14.66 13.18 -20.17
N ALA A 106 14.86 13.57 -18.90
CA ALA A 106 15.58 14.79 -18.54
C ALA A 106 17.06 14.79 -18.95
N LYS A 107 17.66 13.61 -19.20
CA LYS A 107 19.04 13.51 -19.67
C LYS A 107 19.24 14.11 -21.07
N GLU A 108 18.19 14.14 -21.88
CA GLU A 108 18.26 14.51 -23.29
C GLU A 108 17.41 15.74 -23.64
N ASP A 109 16.37 16.05 -22.85
CA ASP A 109 15.44 17.16 -23.11
C ASP A 109 15.39 18.16 -21.94
N THR A 110 15.82 19.39 -22.22
CA THR A 110 15.82 20.51 -21.26
C THR A 110 14.43 20.87 -20.71
N ASN A 111 13.35 20.65 -21.47
CA ASN A 111 11.98 20.82 -20.98
C ASN A 111 11.58 19.67 -20.04
N ALA A 112 12.00 18.45 -20.35
CA ALA A 112 11.81 17.31 -19.45
C ALA A 112 12.62 17.46 -18.16
N PHE A 113 13.80 18.09 -18.21
CA PHE A 113 14.58 18.44 -17.02
C PHE A 113 13.79 19.34 -16.06
N LYS A 114 13.14 20.40 -16.57
CA LYS A 114 12.29 21.27 -15.73
C LYS A 114 11.12 20.52 -15.12
N ALA A 115 10.43 19.69 -15.91
CA ALA A 115 9.33 18.86 -15.42
C ALA A 115 9.79 17.86 -14.35
N PHE A 116 10.98 17.27 -14.52
CA PHE A 116 11.59 16.39 -13.54
C PHE A 116 11.93 17.13 -12.24
N THR A 117 12.54 18.32 -12.29
CA THR A 117 12.87 19.10 -11.09
C THR A 117 11.61 19.48 -10.31
N GLU A 118 10.56 19.99 -10.99
CA GLU A 118 9.30 20.35 -10.34
C GLU A 118 8.58 19.14 -9.73
N PHE A 119 8.58 18.00 -10.44
CA PHE A 119 8.01 16.76 -9.93
C PHE A 119 8.78 16.26 -8.71
N SER A 120 10.11 16.22 -8.78
CA SER A 120 11.01 15.78 -7.71
C SER A 120 10.78 16.59 -6.44
N GLU A 121 10.71 17.91 -6.55
CA GLU A 121 10.43 18.79 -5.41
C GLU A 121 9.12 18.42 -4.70
N LYS A 122 8.03 18.22 -5.45
CA LYS A 122 6.72 17.85 -4.89
C LYS A 122 6.70 16.43 -4.32
N PHE A 123 7.37 15.50 -5.00
CA PHE A 123 7.45 14.11 -4.59
C PHE A 123 8.10 13.98 -3.21
N PHE A 124 9.23 14.64 -3.00
CA PHE A 124 9.93 14.64 -1.70
C PHE A 124 9.39 15.66 -0.69
N ALA A 125 8.61 16.67 -1.08
CA ALA A 125 7.99 17.60 -0.14
C ALA A 125 7.01 16.91 0.82
N THR A 126 6.28 15.90 0.33
CA THR A 126 5.34 15.14 1.18
C THR A 126 6.02 14.29 2.27
N GLU A 127 7.29 13.91 2.08
CA GLU A 127 8.07 13.21 3.11
C GLU A 127 8.49 14.16 4.24
N LYS A 128 8.85 15.40 3.92
CA LYS A 128 9.25 16.42 4.91
C LYS A 128 8.14 16.77 5.90
N GLU A 129 6.89 16.85 5.44
CA GLU A 129 5.75 17.05 6.36
C GLU A 129 5.54 15.86 7.31
N SER A 130 5.75 14.63 6.81
CA SER A 130 5.62 13.42 7.64
C SER A 130 6.76 13.31 8.66
N GLU A 131 7.99 13.68 8.31
CA GLU A 131 9.12 13.73 9.26
C GLU A 131 8.90 14.80 10.33
N LEU A 132 8.44 16.00 9.96
CA LEU A 132 8.14 17.08 10.91
C LEU A 132 7.04 16.68 11.91
N LEU A 133 5.97 16.01 11.45
CA LEU A 133 4.94 15.48 12.35
C LEU A 133 5.47 14.38 13.27
N SER A 134 6.38 13.53 12.78
CA SER A 134 7.00 12.48 13.61
C SER A 134 7.92 13.03 14.69
N ILE A 135 8.61 14.15 14.43
CA ILE A 135 9.38 14.88 15.43
C ILE A 135 8.44 15.55 16.44
N LEU A 136 7.37 16.20 15.97
CA LEU A 136 6.38 16.87 16.84
C LEU A 136 5.70 15.90 17.81
N HIS A 137 5.36 14.69 17.36
CA HIS A 137 4.78 13.65 18.22
C HIS A 137 5.81 12.92 19.10
N GLY A 138 7.11 13.12 18.86
CA GLY A 138 8.21 12.54 19.65
C GLY A 138 8.79 13.48 20.71
N VAL A 139 8.34 14.73 20.76
CA VAL A 139 8.63 15.66 21.85
C VAL A 139 7.44 15.59 22.82
N ASP A 140 7.60 14.85 23.91
CA ASP A 140 6.79 15.11 25.11
C ASP A 140 7.08 16.56 25.50
N VAL A 141 6.09 17.43 25.32
CA VAL A 141 6.15 18.76 25.89
C VAL A 141 5.92 18.51 27.38
N GLU A 142 7.02 18.28 28.11
CA GLU A 142 7.01 18.46 29.56
C GLU A 142 6.60 19.91 29.77
N ASP A 143 5.31 20.10 30.11
CA ASP A 143 4.76 21.36 30.56
C ASP A 143 5.54 21.76 31.83
N GLU A 144 6.58 22.59 31.67
CA GLU A 144 7.11 23.41 32.75
C GLU A 144 6.13 24.58 32.98
N GLU A 145 5.17 24.37 33.89
CA GLU A 145 4.81 25.21 35.05
C GLU A 145 3.40 24.90 35.61
#